data_AF-Q3ZT05-F1
#
_entry.id   AF-Q3ZT05-F1
#
_cell.length_a   1.000
_cell.length_b   1.000
_cell.length_c   1.000
_cell.angle_alpha   90.00
_cell.angle_beta   90.00
_cell.angle_gamma   90.00
#
_symmetry.space_group_name_H-M   'P 1'
#
loop_
_entity.id
_entity.type
_entity.pdbx_description
1 polymer ?
#
loop_
_entity_poly.entity_id
_entity_poly.type
_entity_poly.pdbx_seq_one_letter_code
_entity_poly.pdbx_strand_id
1 'polypeptide(L)'
;VNDLLGDLYSHLYRIYDSIVGTNNTYFDDVEAKDYKLCYTSLKYWLYDQIINGELEQTEINDIFTGWENNIKNKISINPPHRCLFNKLTLDEMKRLKNIYALYTVLYDNNATFVTCNNNTCKYLEYIGKGLDELISSINSCSSKSNQTYYCNEFKEFVDLCKEENVEAGISIYDKNTKSKAEVAKKHLLSVQIYENEPHYIYVKNDNLLNYVKTSDFLSNKTTTIAATS
;
A
#
# COMPACT_ATOMS: atom_id res chain seq x y z
N VAL A 1 4.92 -9.39 22.44
CA VAL A 1 5.98 -8.55 21.82
C VAL A 1 7.14 -9.36 21.24
N ASN A 2 7.90 -10.13 22.05
CA ASN A 2 9.12 -10.81 21.56
C ASN A 2 8.87 -11.82 20.42
N ASP A 3 7.82 -12.64 20.52
CA ASP A 3 7.49 -13.63 19.48
C ASP A 3 7.18 -12.93 18.15
N LEU A 4 6.35 -11.88 18.18
CA LEU A 4 6.02 -11.08 17.00
C LEU A 4 7.25 -10.40 16.37
N LEU A 5 8.23 -9.96 17.18
CA LEU A 5 9.51 -9.46 16.67
C LEU A 5 10.34 -10.56 16.01
N GLY A 6 10.33 -11.78 16.56
CA GLY A 6 10.96 -12.95 15.96
C GLY A 6 10.35 -13.27 14.59
N ASP A 7 9.02 -13.27 14.49
CA ASP A 7 8.29 -13.50 13.24
C ASP A 7 8.56 -12.39 12.22
N LEU A 8 8.55 -11.12 12.65
CA LEU A 8 8.89 -9.98 11.79
C LEU A 8 10.31 -10.11 11.22
N TYR A 9 11.29 -10.48 12.05
CA TYR A 9 12.66 -10.74 11.59
C TYR A 9 12.68 -11.87 10.56
N SER A 10 12.00 -12.99 10.84
CA SER A 10 11.99 -14.14 9.94
C SER A 10 11.34 -13.83 8.60
N HIS A 11 10.21 -13.11 8.59
CA HIS A 11 9.55 -12.71 7.35
C HIS A 11 10.41 -11.73 6.54
N LEU A 12 10.98 -10.72 7.19
CA LEU A 12 11.84 -9.74 6.54
C LEU A 12 13.10 -10.38 5.94
N TYR A 13 13.73 -11.31 6.67
CA TYR A 13 14.88 -12.06 6.17
C TYR A 13 14.54 -12.85 4.90
N ARG A 14 13.44 -13.61 4.91
CA ARG A 14 12.99 -14.40 3.76
C ARG A 14 12.70 -13.52 2.54
N ILE A 15 12.03 -12.39 2.76
CA ILE A 15 11.74 -11.43 1.69
C ILE A 15 13.05 -10.88 1.10
N TYR A 16 14.00 -10.46 1.92
CA TYR A 16 15.29 -9.93 1.44
C TYR A 16 16.09 -10.98 0.67
N ASP A 17 16.16 -12.21 1.18
CA ASP A 17 16.84 -13.33 0.51
C ASP A 17 16.22 -13.66 -0.85
N SER A 18 14.88 -13.60 -0.94
CA SER A 18 14.15 -13.85 -2.19
C SER A 18 14.37 -12.72 -3.21
N ILE A 19 14.30 -11.46 -2.78
CA ILE A 19 14.51 -10.29 -3.67
C ILE A 19 15.93 -10.27 -4.26
N VAL A 20 16.93 -10.67 -3.48
CA VAL A 20 18.33 -10.71 -3.94
C VAL A 20 18.60 -11.95 -4.83
N GLY A 21 17.66 -12.91 -4.88
CA GLY A 21 17.77 -14.12 -5.69
C GLY A 21 18.81 -15.10 -5.17
N THR A 22 19.20 -15.00 -3.88
CA THR A 22 20.23 -15.85 -3.28
C THR A 22 19.73 -17.23 -2.90
N ASN A 23 18.42 -17.41 -2.66
CA ASN A 23 17.74 -18.70 -2.52
C ASN A 23 16.21 -18.56 -2.71
N ASN A 24 15.71 -18.65 -3.95
CA ASN A 24 14.26 -18.68 -4.23
C ASN A 24 13.60 -20.04 -3.92
N THR A 25 13.93 -20.65 -2.78
CA THR A 25 13.37 -21.96 -2.38
C THR A 25 11.94 -21.87 -1.83
N TYR A 26 11.48 -20.67 -1.49
CA TYR A 26 10.16 -20.43 -0.89
C TYR A 26 9.15 -19.78 -1.83
N PHE A 27 9.63 -19.11 -2.88
CA PHE A 27 8.83 -18.39 -3.85
C PHE A 27 9.41 -18.69 -5.24
N ASP A 28 8.58 -19.21 -6.14
CA ASP A 28 8.99 -19.44 -7.53
C ASP A 28 9.31 -18.08 -8.16
N ASP A 29 10.57 -17.89 -8.56
CA ASP A 29 11.09 -16.76 -9.36
C ASP A 29 10.46 -15.38 -9.03
N VAL A 30 10.70 -14.86 -7.82
CA VAL A 30 10.32 -13.48 -7.44
C VAL A 30 11.14 -12.50 -8.28
N GLU A 31 10.50 -11.74 -9.16
CA GLU A 31 11.19 -10.66 -9.85
C GLU A 31 11.49 -9.53 -8.85
N ALA A 32 12.59 -8.80 -9.07
CA ALA A 32 12.90 -7.61 -8.27
C ALA A 32 11.78 -6.54 -8.31
N LYS A 33 10.73 -6.67 -9.13
CA LYS A 33 9.58 -5.75 -9.16
C LYS A 33 8.51 -6.10 -8.11
N ASP A 34 8.59 -7.29 -7.52
CA ASP A 34 7.58 -7.84 -6.62
C ASP A 34 7.83 -7.45 -5.16
N TYR A 35 9.00 -6.86 -4.84
CA TYR A 35 9.28 -6.40 -3.49
C TYR A 35 8.21 -5.44 -2.96
N LYS A 36 7.55 -4.67 -3.86
CA LYS A 36 6.48 -3.75 -3.49
C LYS A 36 5.32 -4.50 -2.84
N LEU A 37 4.92 -5.62 -3.46
CA LEU A 37 3.90 -6.50 -2.91
C LEU A 37 4.41 -7.14 -1.61
N CYS A 38 5.65 -7.63 -1.57
CA CYS A 38 6.21 -8.21 -0.35
C CYS A 38 6.22 -7.22 0.83
N TYR A 39 6.64 -5.97 0.61
CA TYR A 39 6.76 -4.96 1.65
C TYR A 39 5.40 -4.47 2.13
N THR A 40 4.48 -4.18 1.20
CA THR A 40 3.10 -3.81 1.57
C THR A 40 2.40 -4.96 2.29
N SER A 41 2.61 -6.21 1.86
CA SER A 41 2.07 -7.40 2.54
C SER A 41 2.67 -7.60 3.93
N LEU A 42 3.99 -7.38 4.10
CA LEU A 42 4.64 -7.49 5.41
C LEU A 42 4.13 -6.43 6.38
N LYS A 43 4.02 -5.17 5.94
CA LYS A 43 3.48 -4.09 6.76
C LYS A 43 2.00 -4.35 7.11
N TYR A 44 1.21 -4.81 6.13
CA TYR A 44 -0.17 -5.24 6.37
C TYR A 44 -0.24 -6.34 7.44
N TRP A 45 0.56 -7.41 7.30
CA TRP A 45 0.60 -8.51 8.25
C TRP A 45 0.96 -8.03 9.66
N LEU A 46 2.01 -7.23 9.81
CA LEU A 46 2.44 -6.73 11.11
C LEU A 46 1.32 -5.94 11.80
N TYR A 47 0.67 -5.04 11.06
CA TYR A 47 -0.42 -4.23 11.60
C TYR A 47 -1.65 -5.07 11.91
N ASP A 48 -1.94 -6.09 11.09
CA ASP A 48 -3.00 -7.05 11.37
C ASP A 48 -2.75 -7.83 12.66
N GLN A 49 -1.53 -8.31 12.90
CA GLN A 49 -1.16 -8.99 14.14
C GLN A 49 -1.29 -8.07 15.37
N ILE A 50 -0.85 -6.82 15.25
CA ILE A 50 -0.96 -5.84 16.34
C ILE A 50 -2.44 -5.55 16.65
N ILE A 51 -3.25 -5.29 15.62
CA ILE A 51 -4.67 -4.92 15.77
C ILE A 51 -5.48 -6.10 16.32
N ASN A 52 -5.34 -7.29 15.74
CA ASN A 52 -6.11 -8.48 16.13
C ASN A 52 -5.61 -9.09 17.44
N GLY A 53 -4.34 -8.86 17.79
CA GLY A 53 -3.79 -9.20 19.10
C GLY A 53 -4.23 -8.24 20.20
N GLU A 54 -4.95 -7.16 19.86
CA GLU A 54 -5.43 -6.13 20.79
C GLU A 54 -4.30 -5.51 21.64
N LEU A 55 -3.12 -5.35 21.05
CA LEU A 55 -1.95 -4.83 21.76
C LEU A 55 -2.15 -3.39 22.22
N GLU A 56 -1.69 -3.10 23.43
CA GLU A 56 -1.71 -1.76 23.98
C GLU A 56 -0.64 -0.87 23.35
N GLN A 57 -0.81 0.46 23.44
CA GLN A 57 0.13 1.43 22.86
C GLN A 57 1.56 1.29 23.42
N THR A 58 1.71 0.82 24.67
CA THR A 58 3.00 0.49 25.29
C THR A 58 3.69 -0.67 24.58
N GLU A 59 2.99 -1.77 24.35
CA GLU A 59 3.49 -2.94 23.63
C GLU A 59 3.82 -2.62 22.16
N ILE A 60 2.99 -1.78 21.52
CA ILE A 60 3.25 -1.25 20.19
C ILE A 60 4.57 -0.47 20.15
N ASN A 61 4.82 0.39 21.14
CA ASN A 61 6.07 1.14 21.24
C ASN A 61 7.27 0.21 21.44
N ASP A 62 7.10 -0.87 22.20
CA ASP A 62 8.14 -1.88 22.40
C ASP A 62 8.44 -2.65 21.10
N ILE A 63 7.44 -2.93 20.26
CA ILE A 63 7.65 -3.52 18.94
C ILE A 63 8.50 -2.61 18.06
N PHE A 64 8.16 -1.32 17.93
CA PHE A 64 8.96 -0.41 17.10
C PHE A 64 10.36 -0.19 17.64
N THR A 65 10.50 -0.05 18.96
CA THR A 65 11.81 0.06 19.63
C THR A 65 12.64 -1.20 19.42
N GLY A 66 12.01 -2.37 19.54
CA GLY A 66 12.62 -3.66 19.28
C GLY A 66 13.07 -3.80 17.84
N TRP A 67 12.24 -3.42 16.87
CA TRP A 67 12.61 -3.42 15.45
C TRP A 67 13.81 -2.51 15.18
N GLU A 68 13.80 -1.27 15.68
CA GLU A 68 14.87 -0.29 15.43
C GLU A 68 16.21 -0.75 16.03
N ASN A 69 16.20 -1.22 17.28
CA ASN A 69 17.42 -1.60 17.99
C ASN A 69 17.91 -3.00 17.61
N ASN A 70 17.01 -3.91 17.23
CA ASN A 70 17.34 -5.33 17.11
C ASN A 70 17.18 -5.94 15.72
N ILE A 71 16.48 -5.30 14.77
CA ILE A 71 16.18 -5.92 13.46
C ILE A 71 16.74 -5.07 12.31
N LYS A 72 16.44 -3.76 12.29
CA LYS A 72 16.70 -2.83 11.18
C LYS A 72 18.07 -2.97 10.51
N ASN A 73 19.13 -3.15 11.32
CA ASN A 73 20.52 -3.24 10.83
C ASN A 73 21.16 -4.63 11.04
N LYS A 74 20.42 -5.63 11.53
CA LYS A 74 20.98 -6.96 11.83
C LYS A 74 20.91 -7.94 10.65
N ILE A 75 20.07 -7.68 9.66
CA ILE A 75 20.00 -8.51 8.46
C ILE A 75 21.14 -8.10 7.53
N SER A 76 22.08 -9.02 7.28
CA SER A 76 23.28 -8.78 6.45
C SER A 76 22.97 -8.72 4.95
N ILE A 77 21.80 -9.19 4.54
CA ILE A 77 21.32 -9.15 3.15
C ILE A 77 20.98 -7.70 2.81
N ASN A 78 21.53 -7.20 1.71
CA ASN A 78 21.35 -5.82 1.27
C ASN A 78 20.49 -5.78 -0.01
N PRO A 79 19.15 -5.80 0.11
CA PRO A 79 18.28 -5.66 -1.05
C PRO A 79 18.44 -4.26 -1.67
N PRO A 80 18.04 -4.08 -2.94
CA PRO A 80 18.08 -2.77 -3.62
C PRO A 80 17.29 -1.68 -2.87
N HIS A 81 16.18 -2.08 -2.22
CA HIS A 81 15.32 -1.23 -1.40
C HIS A 81 15.12 -1.88 -0.05
N ARG A 82 15.26 -1.16 1.07
CA ARG A 82 14.98 -1.70 2.41
C ARG A 82 13.55 -1.38 2.85
N CYS A 83 12.89 -2.35 3.48
CA CYS A 83 11.60 -2.14 4.14
C CYS A 83 11.83 -1.53 5.52
N LEU A 84 11.29 -0.33 5.74
CA LEU A 84 11.43 0.41 7.00
C LEU A 84 10.08 0.54 7.70
N PHE A 85 10.14 0.71 9.03
CA PHE A 85 8.96 0.86 9.88
C PHE A 85 9.15 2.08 10.77
N ASN A 86 8.29 3.08 10.63
CA ASN A 86 8.22 4.23 11.52
C ASN A 86 7.27 3.94 12.68
N LYS A 87 7.46 4.66 13.78
CA LYS A 87 6.60 4.52 14.97
C LYS A 87 5.20 5.06 14.71
N LEU A 88 4.18 4.21 14.86
CA LEU A 88 2.78 4.56 14.63
C LEU A 88 1.93 4.35 15.87
N THR A 89 0.83 5.10 15.96
CA THR A 89 -0.28 4.81 16.85
C THR A 89 -1.17 3.70 16.29
N LEU A 90 -1.99 3.08 17.15
CA LEU A 90 -2.94 2.04 16.73
C LEU A 90 -3.91 2.52 15.62
N ASP A 91 -4.39 3.76 15.72
CA ASP A 91 -5.33 4.30 14.72
C ASP A 91 -4.64 4.59 13.39
N GLU A 92 -3.40 5.11 13.41
CA GLU A 92 -2.58 5.26 12.20
C GLU A 92 -2.31 3.92 11.51
N MET A 93 -2.07 2.84 12.27
CA MET A 93 -1.92 1.50 11.72
C MET A 93 -3.20 0.98 11.06
N LYS A 94 -4.38 1.20 11.66
CA LYS A 94 -5.66 0.79 11.06
C LYS A 94 -5.86 1.43 9.69
N ARG A 95 -5.53 2.72 9.58
CA ARG A 95 -5.60 3.47 8.32
C ARG A 95 -4.63 2.92 7.27
N LEU A 96 -3.36 2.75 7.62
CA LEU A 96 -2.36 2.19 6.70
C LEU A 96 -2.65 0.74 6.32
N LYS A 97 -3.16 -0.08 7.24
CA LYS A 97 -3.60 -1.45 6.96
C LYS A 97 -4.67 -1.48 5.87
N ASN A 98 -5.65 -0.58 5.90
CA ASN A 98 -6.66 -0.49 4.84
C ASN A 98 -6.06 -0.08 3.49
N ILE A 99 -5.08 0.83 3.47
CA ILE A 99 -4.37 1.25 2.26
C ILE A 99 -3.53 0.09 1.68
N TYR A 100 -2.82 -0.66 2.52
CA TYR A 100 -2.05 -1.81 2.08
C TYR A 100 -2.94 -2.97 1.63
N ALA A 101 -4.09 -3.16 2.27
CA ALA A 101 -5.11 -4.11 1.80
C ALA A 101 -5.60 -3.75 0.39
N LEU A 102 -5.91 -2.47 0.15
CA LEU A 102 -6.29 -1.98 -1.18
C LEU A 102 -5.20 -2.32 -2.20
N TYR A 103 -3.94 -1.97 -1.92
CA TYR A 103 -2.84 -2.23 -2.84
C TYR A 103 -2.71 -3.73 -3.17
N THR A 104 -2.75 -4.57 -2.14
CA THR A 104 -2.65 -6.04 -2.26
C THR A 104 -3.80 -6.62 -3.07
N VAL A 105 -5.03 -6.21 -2.79
CA VAL A 105 -6.22 -6.69 -3.51
C VAL A 105 -6.19 -6.30 -4.98
N LEU A 106 -5.64 -5.14 -5.32
CA LEU A 106 -5.56 -4.68 -6.70
C LEU A 106 -4.31 -5.22 -7.43
N TYR A 107 -3.30 -5.73 -6.70
CA TYR A 107 -2.05 -6.22 -7.28
C TYR A 107 -2.26 -7.48 -8.12
N ASP A 108 -1.77 -7.45 -9.35
CA ASP A 108 -2.00 -8.41 -10.44
C ASP A 108 -3.45 -8.91 -10.59
N ASN A 109 -4.40 -8.13 -10.08
CA ASN A 109 -5.77 -8.58 -10.03
C ASN A 109 -6.45 -8.34 -11.38
N ASN A 110 -6.58 -9.42 -12.14
CA ASN A 110 -7.38 -9.48 -13.37
C ASN A 110 -8.78 -10.07 -13.11
N ALA A 111 -9.16 -10.29 -11.85
CA ALA A 111 -10.42 -10.90 -11.50
C ALA A 111 -11.59 -10.00 -11.91
N THR A 112 -12.56 -10.62 -12.56
CA THR A 112 -13.83 -10.01 -12.86
C THR A 112 -14.75 -10.27 -11.67
N PHE A 113 -14.88 -9.29 -10.76
CA PHE A 113 -15.90 -9.35 -9.71
C PHE A 113 -17.29 -9.02 -10.30
N VAL A 114 -17.73 -9.81 -11.29
CA VAL A 114 -18.91 -9.57 -12.14
C VAL A 114 -20.22 -9.49 -11.33
N THR A 115 -20.26 -10.17 -10.18
CA THR A 115 -21.44 -10.21 -9.31
C THR A 115 -21.02 -10.20 -7.86
N CYS A 116 -21.59 -9.27 -7.09
CA CYS A 116 -21.52 -9.23 -5.64
C CYS A 116 -22.22 -10.47 -5.07
N ASN A 117 -21.50 -11.58 -4.90
CA ASN A 117 -21.91 -12.65 -3.99
C ASN A 117 -21.39 -12.31 -2.57
N ASN A 118 -21.92 -12.94 -1.52
CA ASN A 118 -21.60 -12.61 -0.12
C ASN A 118 -20.09 -12.45 0.18
N ASN A 119 -19.20 -13.19 -0.50
CA ASN A 119 -17.75 -13.09 -0.32
C ASN A 119 -17.14 -11.98 -1.16
N THR A 120 -17.54 -11.85 -2.44
CA THR A 120 -17.11 -10.76 -3.32
C THR A 120 -17.47 -9.40 -2.75
N CYS A 121 -18.66 -9.23 -2.16
CA CYS A 121 -19.10 -7.99 -1.55
C CYS A 121 -18.19 -7.51 -0.41
N LYS A 122 -17.65 -8.43 0.40
CA LYS A 122 -16.73 -8.08 1.50
C LYS A 122 -15.42 -7.48 0.97
N TYR A 123 -14.87 -8.05 -0.11
CA TYR A 123 -13.68 -7.49 -0.77
C TYR A 123 -13.93 -6.10 -1.33
N LEU A 124 -15.12 -5.84 -1.89
CA LEU A 124 -15.50 -4.51 -2.37
C LEU A 124 -15.57 -3.47 -1.25
N GLU A 125 -16.07 -3.86 -0.07
CA GLU A 125 -16.08 -2.98 1.10
C GLU A 125 -14.65 -2.61 1.55
N TYR A 126 -13.71 -3.56 1.52
CA TYR A 126 -12.29 -3.29 1.78
C TYR A 126 -11.66 -2.35 0.74
N ILE A 127 -12.02 -2.50 -0.54
CA ILE A 127 -11.57 -1.61 -1.62
C ILE A 127 -12.08 -0.18 -1.38
N GLY A 128 -13.37 -0.02 -1.07
CA GLY A 128 -13.97 1.29 -0.78
C GLY A 128 -13.28 1.98 0.39
N LYS A 129 -13.20 1.32 1.54
CA LYS A 129 -12.54 1.84 2.75
C LYS A 129 -11.07 2.17 2.51
N GLY A 130 -10.34 1.29 1.81
CA GLY A 130 -8.94 1.52 1.50
C GLY A 130 -8.72 2.74 0.61
N LEU A 131 -9.62 3.00 -0.35
CA LEU A 131 -9.55 4.19 -1.19
C LEU A 131 -9.87 5.46 -0.41
N ASP A 132 -10.90 5.42 0.44
CA ASP A 132 -11.27 6.56 1.27
C ASP A 132 -10.12 6.93 2.22
N GLU A 133 -9.46 5.92 2.83
CA GLU A 133 -8.25 6.14 3.61
C GLU A 133 -7.11 6.72 2.79
N LEU A 134 -6.82 6.16 1.59
CA LEU A 134 -5.78 6.69 0.71
C LEU A 134 -5.98 8.18 0.43
N ILE A 135 -7.20 8.60 0.05
CA ILE A 135 -7.49 10.00 -0.26
C ILE A 135 -7.43 10.86 1.01
N SER A 136 -7.97 10.38 2.13
CA SER A 136 -7.87 11.08 3.40
C SER A 136 -6.41 11.27 3.84
N SER A 137 -5.55 10.29 3.61
CA SER A 137 -4.11 10.35 3.89
C SER A 137 -3.42 11.38 3.02
N ILE A 138 -3.69 11.39 1.71
CA ILE A 138 -3.18 12.43 0.79
C ILE A 138 -3.53 13.82 1.31
N ASN A 139 -4.79 14.05 1.68
CA ASN A 139 -5.23 15.35 2.17
C ASN A 139 -4.53 15.73 3.48
N SER A 140 -4.44 14.79 4.44
CA SER A 140 -3.81 15.03 5.74
C SER A 140 -2.28 15.22 5.66
N CYS A 141 -1.62 14.56 4.71
CA CYS A 141 -0.17 14.61 4.50
C CYS A 141 0.24 15.52 3.32
N SER A 142 -0.70 16.31 2.78
CA SER A 142 -0.51 17.12 1.56
C SER A 142 0.58 18.19 1.67
N SER A 143 0.92 18.65 2.87
CA SER A 143 1.98 19.64 3.06
C SER A 143 3.33 18.97 3.25
N LYS A 144 4.36 19.46 2.53
CA LYS A 144 5.77 19.07 2.74
C LYS A 144 6.28 19.31 4.17
N SER A 145 5.62 20.19 4.93
CA SER A 145 5.96 20.46 6.33
C SER A 145 5.38 19.43 7.31
N ASN A 146 4.45 18.58 6.89
CA ASN A 146 3.86 17.56 7.77
C ASN A 146 4.76 16.32 7.83
N GLN A 147 5.76 16.35 8.71
CA GLN A 147 6.75 15.28 8.89
C GLN A 147 6.41 14.31 10.03
N THR A 148 5.12 14.06 10.27
CA THR A 148 4.70 13.04 11.25
C THR A 148 5.18 11.65 10.80
N TYR A 149 5.37 10.75 11.75
CA TYR A 149 5.75 9.36 11.44
C TYR A 149 4.75 8.67 10.50
N TYR A 150 3.46 8.97 10.67
CA TYR A 150 2.42 8.53 9.75
C TYR A 150 2.62 9.04 8.32
N CYS A 151 2.86 10.34 8.15
CA CYS A 151 3.07 10.89 6.81
C CYS A 151 4.36 10.39 6.17
N ASN A 152 5.39 10.04 6.96
CA ASN A 152 6.60 9.39 6.45
C ASN A 152 6.31 7.97 5.92
N GLU A 153 5.52 7.16 6.64
CA GLU A 153 5.05 5.85 6.15
C GLU A 153 4.17 5.96 4.91
N PHE A 154 3.25 6.93 4.94
CA PHE A 154 2.37 7.17 3.82
C PHE A 154 3.13 7.66 2.58
N LYS A 155 4.16 8.51 2.76
CA LYS A 155 5.03 8.94 1.67
C LYS A 155 5.75 7.75 1.02
N GLU A 156 6.27 6.81 1.81
CA GLU A 156 6.88 5.60 1.28
C GLU A 156 5.89 4.82 0.39
N PHE A 157 4.62 4.72 0.81
CA PHE A 157 3.57 4.11 -0.01
C PHE A 157 3.29 4.89 -1.32
N VAL A 158 3.22 6.22 -1.26
CA VAL A 158 3.03 7.06 -2.46
C VAL A 158 4.19 6.88 -3.43
N ASP A 159 5.43 6.88 -2.93
CA ASP A 159 6.63 6.69 -3.74
C ASP A 159 6.64 5.30 -4.39
N LEU A 160 6.26 4.24 -3.65
CA LEU A 160 6.07 2.89 -4.20
C LEU A 160 5.06 2.85 -5.35
N CYS A 161 3.97 3.64 -5.27
CA CYS A 161 2.96 3.74 -6.31
C CYS A 161 3.41 4.55 -7.54
N LYS A 162 4.45 5.39 -7.41
CA LYS A 162 5.02 6.17 -8.51
C LYS A 162 6.01 5.37 -9.35
N GLU A 163 6.66 4.40 -8.74
CA GLU A 163 7.58 3.53 -9.45
C GLU A 163 6.84 2.63 -10.45
N GLU A 164 7.42 2.45 -11.63
CA GLU A 164 6.81 1.62 -12.68
C GLU A 164 6.66 0.16 -12.24
N ASN A 165 5.44 -0.36 -12.32
CA ASN A 165 5.09 -1.77 -12.15
C ASN A 165 3.83 -2.05 -12.99
N VAL A 166 3.90 -3.09 -13.84
CA VAL A 166 2.82 -3.50 -14.76
C VAL A 166 1.70 -4.27 -14.05
N GLU A 167 2.03 -4.91 -12.94
CA GLU A 167 1.14 -5.70 -12.10
C GLU A 167 0.41 -4.83 -11.07
N ALA A 168 0.97 -3.67 -10.72
CA ALA A 168 0.38 -2.74 -9.76
C ALA A 168 -1.03 -2.30 -10.20
N GLY A 169 -2.02 -2.66 -9.38
CA GLY A 169 -3.43 -2.35 -9.62
C GLY A 169 -3.79 -0.88 -9.43
N ILE A 170 -2.99 -0.16 -8.63
CA ILE A 170 -3.05 1.29 -8.46
C ILE A 170 -1.67 1.89 -8.77
N SER A 171 -1.66 3.05 -9.38
CA SER A 171 -0.41 3.77 -9.69
C SER A 171 -0.62 5.27 -9.63
N ILE A 172 0.44 5.99 -9.29
CA ILE A 172 0.40 7.44 -9.14
C ILE A 172 1.40 8.04 -10.12
N TYR A 173 0.97 9.02 -10.90
CA TYR A 173 1.83 9.73 -11.83
C TYR A 173 1.81 11.23 -11.54
N ASP A 174 2.95 11.87 -11.74
CA ASP A 174 3.03 13.33 -11.75
C ASP A 174 2.55 13.85 -13.11
N LYS A 175 2.30 15.16 -13.22
CA LYS A 175 1.83 15.80 -14.47
C LYS A 175 2.67 15.44 -15.69
N ASN A 176 3.99 15.32 -15.52
CA ASN A 176 4.93 15.08 -16.61
C ASN A 176 5.00 13.62 -17.05
N THR A 177 4.56 12.68 -16.21
CA THR A 177 4.65 11.24 -16.48
C THR A 177 3.31 10.57 -16.71
N LYS A 178 2.19 11.31 -16.55
CA LYS A 178 0.83 10.76 -16.71
C LYS A 178 0.54 10.11 -18.07
N SER A 179 1.20 10.56 -19.15
CA SER A 179 1.03 9.95 -20.48
C SER A 179 1.48 8.48 -20.54
N LYS A 180 2.38 8.06 -19.64
CA LYS A 180 2.75 6.64 -19.50
C LYS A 180 1.57 5.78 -19.06
N ALA A 181 0.66 6.33 -18.25
CA ALA A 181 -0.54 5.62 -17.82
C ALA A 181 -1.48 5.34 -19.00
N GLU A 182 -1.62 6.31 -19.91
CA GLU A 182 -2.43 6.19 -21.13
C GLU A 182 -1.88 5.11 -22.07
N VAL A 183 -0.56 5.07 -22.26
CA VAL A 183 0.12 4.02 -23.05
C VAL A 183 -0.10 2.63 -22.43
N ALA A 184 -0.06 2.55 -21.09
CA ALA A 184 -0.34 1.33 -20.34
C ALA A 184 -1.84 0.98 -20.24
N LYS A 185 -2.72 1.76 -20.89
CA LYS A 185 -4.19 1.61 -20.84
C LYS A 185 -4.75 1.59 -19.41
N LYS A 186 -4.13 2.34 -18.51
CA LYS A 186 -4.64 2.56 -17.15
C LYS A 186 -5.73 3.63 -17.17
N HIS A 187 -6.63 3.58 -16.20
CA HIS A 187 -7.79 4.46 -16.14
C HIS A 187 -7.66 5.47 -15.00
N LEU A 188 -7.89 6.75 -15.30
CA LEU A 188 -7.79 7.82 -14.32
C LEU A 188 -8.91 7.67 -13.28
N LEU A 189 -8.53 7.54 -12.02
CA LEU A 189 -9.44 7.44 -10.89
C LEU A 189 -9.70 8.81 -10.26
N SER A 190 -8.62 9.54 -9.92
CA SER A 190 -8.75 10.88 -9.34
C SER A 190 -7.48 11.70 -9.50
N VAL A 191 -7.59 13.00 -9.30
CA VAL A 191 -6.46 13.93 -9.22
C VAL A 191 -6.49 14.59 -7.84
N GLN A 192 -5.40 14.45 -7.09
CA GLN A 192 -5.23 15.04 -5.76
C GLN A 192 -4.01 15.95 -5.74
N ILE A 193 -4.00 16.92 -4.82
CA ILE A 193 -2.80 17.71 -4.53
C ILE A 193 -2.05 17.05 -3.38
N TYR A 194 -0.81 16.66 -3.62
CA TYR A 194 0.10 16.11 -2.61
C TYR A 194 1.45 16.79 -2.75
N GLU A 195 2.01 17.26 -1.65
CA GLU A 195 3.26 18.04 -1.63
C GLU A 195 3.26 19.26 -2.57
N ASN A 196 2.12 19.95 -2.68
CA ASN A 196 1.86 21.08 -3.57
C ASN A 196 1.88 20.76 -5.07
N GLU A 197 1.87 19.49 -5.46
CA GLU A 197 1.89 19.06 -6.86
C GLU A 197 0.68 18.16 -7.19
N PRO A 198 0.13 18.24 -8.41
CA PRO A 198 -0.96 17.38 -8.83
C PRO A 198 -0.46 15.94 -9.05
N HIS A 199 -1.02 15.02 -8.28
CA HIS A 199 -0.82 13.58 -8.37
C HIS A 199 -2.04 12.94 -9.03
N TYR A 200 -1.80 12.23 -10.13
CA TYR A 200 -2.81 11.57 -10.94
C TYR A 200 -2.85 10.10 -10.55
N ILE A 201 -3.94 9.68 -9.92
CA ILE A 201 -4.12 8.32 -9.40
C ILE A 201 -4.87 7.52 -10.47
N TYR A 202 -4.28 6.41 -10.88
CA TYR A 202 -4.81 5.52 -11.91
C TYR A 202 -5.04 4.11 -11.36
N VAL A 203 -6.00 3.40 -11.95
CA VAL A 203 -6.22 1.96 -11.74
C VAL A 203 -5.89 1.17 -13.00
N LYS A 204 -5.45 -0.08 -12.83
CA LYS A 204 -4.96 -0.95 -13.93
C LYS A 204 -6.01 -1.23 -15.01
N ASN A 205 -7.29 -1.37 -14.67
CA ASN A 205 -8.33 -1.69 -15.65
C ASN A 205 -9.72 -1.09 -15.28
N ASP A 206 -10.61 -0.99 -16.27
CA ASP A 206 -11.99 -0.47 -16.13
C ASP A 206 -12.86 -1.27 -15.16
N ASN A 207 -12.64 -2.58 -15.04
CA ASN A 207 -13.43 -3.41 -14.12
C ASN A 207 -13.23 -2.92 -12.68
N LEU A 208 -11.98 -2.55 -12.32
CA LEU A 208 -11.65 -2.00 -11.02
C LEU A 208 -12.34 -0.65 -10.74
N LEU A 209 -12.60 0.17 -11.76
CA LEU A 209 -13.33 1.42 -11.61
C LEU A 209 -14.75 1.24 -11.06
N ASN A 210 -15.41 0.12 -11.37
CA ASN A 210 -16.76 -0.14 -10.87
C ASN A 210 -16.79 -0.48 -9.38
N TYR A 211 -15.67 -0.92 -8.80
CA TYR A 211 -15.57 -1.29 -7.40
C TYR A 211 -15.21 -0.12 -6.51
N VAL A 212 -14.35 0.77 -7.00
CA VAL A 212 -14.03 2.00 -6.27
C VAL A 212 -15.21 2.97 -6.19
N LYS A 213 -16.22 2.86 -7.06
CA LYS A 213 -17.47 3.66 -7.02
C LYS A 213 -18.30 3.45 -5.74
N THR A 214 -18.05 2.40 -4.97
CA THR A 214 -18.70 2.19 -3.66
C THR A 214 -18.02 2.96 -2.53
N SER A 215 -16.91 3.65 -2.77
CA SER A 215 -16.26 4.48 -1.77
C SER A 215 -17.08 5.74 -1.49
N ASP A 216 -17.07 6.18 -0.24
CA ASP A 216 -17.81 7.39 0.17
C ASP A 216 -17.26 8.64 -0.53
N PHE A 217 -15.96 8.62 -0.88
CA PHE A 217 -15.34 9.68 -1.66
C PHE A 217 -15.94 9.83 -3.07
N LEU A 218 -16.20 8.73 -3.78
CA LEU A 218 -16.77 8.79 -5.13
C LEU A 218 -18.28 8.99 -5.12
N SER A 219 -19.00 8.43 -4.14
CA SER A 219 -20.45 8.62 -4.01
C SER A 219 -20.84 10.07 -3.71
N ASN A 220 -20.00 10.80 -2.95
CA ASN A 220 -20.17 12.22 -2.67
C ASN A 220 -19.70 13.15 -3.79
N LYS A 221 -19.00 12.62 -4.81
CA LYS A 221 -18.63 13.33 -6.04
C LYS A 221 -19.52 12.89 -7.20
N THR A 222 -20.83 13.11 -7.10
CA THR A 222 -21.69 13.17 -8.29
C THR A 222 -21.36 14.43 -9.10
N THR A 223 -20.20 14.44 -9.75
CA THR A 223 -19.91 15.30 -10.89
C THR A 223 -19.28 14.45 -11.98
N THR A 224 -20.05 14.32 -13.06
CA THR A 224 -19.77 13.71 -14.36
C THR A 224 -18.29 13.77 -14.73
N ILE A 225 -17.61 12.61 -14.75
CA ILE A 225 -16.39 12.48 -15.55
C ILE A 225 -16.86 12.51 -17.00
N ALA A 226 -16.73 13.66 -17.64
CA ALA A 226 -16.93 13.78 -19.07
C ALA A 226 -15.93 12.84 -19.76
N ALA A 227 -16.45 11.82 -20.44
CA ALA A 227 -15.69 11.12 -21.46
C ALA A 227 -15.31 12.16 -22.51
N THR A 228 -14.03 12.50 -22.59
CA THR A 228 -13.51 13.25 -23.73
C THR A 228 -13.49 12.31 -24.93
N SER A 229 -14.42 12.54 -25.84
CA SER A 229 -14.49 11.96 -27.19
C SER A 229 -13.29 12.29 -28.06
#